data_AF-A0A2E2MWE6-F1
#
_entry.id   AF-A0A2E2MWE6-F1
#
_cell.length_a   1.000
_cell.length_b   1.000
_cell.length_c   1.000
_cell.angle_alpha   90.00
_cell.angle_beta   90.00
_cell.angle_gamma   90.00
#
_symmetry.space_group_name_H-M   'P 1'
#
loop_
_entity.id
_entity.type
_entity.pdbx_description
1 polymer ?
#
loop_
_entity_poly.entity_id
_entity_poly.type
_entity_poly.pdbx_seq_one_letter_code
_entity_poly.pdbx_strand_id
1 'polypeptide(L)'
;CGIDTVCYNFMPVLDWTRTDLRWSMPDGALALRFDQTAFAAFDLYLLARPGAEDEYSDDEKTDARSYLDSLDAEARQSLVDTLIAGLPGAEEHYTLERFREVLAGYAEIDAERLREHLGYFLKAVIPVAEELGIKMAIHPDDPPRPLLGLPRVVSTAADAEWILGAVDSPANGLTLCTGSYGVLAANDLAAMVQRFGPSIHFVHLRSTRRESHDPRSFHEAPHLDGDVDMVAVIRALIAEERRREREGGRRLPLRPDHGHHILDDQHRATAPGYPLYGRLRGLAELRGVETAVRQLT
;
A
#
# COMPACT_ATOMS: atom_id res chain seq x y z
N CYS A 1 3.13 24.75 -13.71
CA CYS A 1 4.23 24.56 -12.73
C CYS A 1 5.23 23.46 -13.12
N GLY A 2 5.10 22.78 -14.28
CA GLY A 2 6.12 21.83 -14.76
C GLY A 2 6.11 20.45 -14.10
N ILE A 3 5.08 20.14 -13.30
CA ILE A 3 4.86 18.82 -12.71
C ILE A 3 3.99 18.02 -13.66
N ASP A 4 4.44 16.82 -14.04
CA ASP A 4 3.85 16.02 -15.12
C ASP A 4 3.42 14.60 -14.70
N THR A 5 3.58 14.25 -13.43
CA THR A 5 3.20 12.95 -12.87
C THR A 5 2.46 13.15 -11.55
N VAL A 6 1.28 12.55 -11.40
CA VAL A 6 0.42 12.66 -10.21
C VAL A 6 0.10 11.26 -9.71
N CYS A 7 0.61 10.92 -8.52
CA CYS A 7 0.22 9.72 -7.80
C CYS A 7 -1.08 9.99 -7.00
N TYR A 8 -2.03 9.07 -7.03
CA TYR A 8 -3.29 9.15 -6.29
C TYR A 8 -3.77 7.75 -5.91
N ASN A 9 -4.75 7.60 -5.03
CA ASN A 9 -5.39 6.32 -4.73
C ASN A 9 -6.92 6.45 -4.75
N PHE A 10 -7.62 5.33 -4.61
CA PHE A 10 -9.08 5.29 -4.53
C PHE A 10 -9.55 4.41 -3.35
N MET A 11 -8.75 4.36 -2.29
CA MET A 11 -9.08 3.58 -1.09
C MET A 11 -10.25 4.26 -0.36
N PRO A 12 -11.35 3.55 -0.06
CA PRO A 12 -12.46 4.14 0.66
C PRO A 12 -12.11 4.30 2.14
N VAL A 13 -12.41 5.48 2.67
CA VAL A 13 -12.28 5.83 4.10
C VAL A 13 -10.85 5.79 4.63
N LEU A 14 -10.18 4.64 4.66
CA LEU A 14 -8.80 4.46 5.14
C LEU A 14 -7.83 4.38 3.98
N ASP A 15 -6.76 5.17 4.03
CA ASP A 15 -5.58 5.05 3.16
C ASP A 15 -4.75 3.79 3.57
N TRP A 16 -3.41 3.87 3.52
CA TRP A 16 -2.55 2.79 3.97
C TRP A 16 -2.78 2.46 5.46
N THR A 17 -2.92 1.18 5.79
CA THR A 17 -3.32 0.73 7.14
C THR A 17 -2.27 -0.18 7.77
N ARG A 18 -1.93 0.08 9.04
CA ARG A 18 -1.04 -0.74 9.90
C ARG A 18 -1.64 -0.82 11.30
N THR A 19 -1.19 -1.77 12.11
CA THR A 19 -1.64 -1.95 13.51
C THR A 19 -0.55 -1.63 14.52
N ASP A 20 0.71 -1.66 14.10
CA ASP A 20 1.87 -1.29 14.91
C ASP A 20 2.83 -0.45 14.06
N LEU A 21 3.19 0.73 14.58
CA LEU A 21 4.05 1.70 13.91
C LEU A 21 5.51 1.64 14.37
N ARG A 22 5.82 0.80 15.38
CA ARG A 22 7.12 0.67 16.02
C ARG A 22 7.43 -0.79 16.37
N TRP A 23 7.11 -1.72 15.48
CA TRP A 23 7.32 -3.14 15.70
C TRP A 23 8.81 -3.48 15.74
N SER A 24 9.27 -4.14 16.81
CA SER A 24 10.68 -4.46 17.01
C SER A 24 11.16 -5.61 16.13
N MET A 25 12.15 -5.33 15.30
CA MET A 25 12.86 -6.31 14.47
C MET A 25 13.99 -7.01 15.27
N PRO A 26 14.42 -8.23 14.88
CA PRO A 26 15.50 -8.95 15.56
C PRO A 26 16.86 -8.22 15.58
N ASP A 27 17.11 -7.33 14.63
CA ASP A 27 18.33 -6.52 14.54
C ASP A 27 18.26 -5.21 15.35
N GLY A 28 17.16 -5.00 16.09
CA GLY A 28 16.90 -3.80 16.88
C GLY A 28 16.30 -2.64 16.09
N ALA A 29 16.04 -2.79 14.78
CA ALA A 29 15.29 -1.81 14.00
C ALA A 29 13.81 -1.77 14.43
N LEU A 30 13.10 -0.68 14.12
CA LEU A 30 11.63 -0.64 14.25
C LEU A 30 10.99 -0.55 12.87
N ALA A 31 9.97 -1.36 12.63
CA ALA A 31 9.24 -1.47 11.37
C ALA A 31 7.75 -1.18 11.56
N LEU A 32 7.06 -0.88 10.46
CA LEU A 32 5.61 -0.90 10.46
C LEU A 32 5.12 -2.35 10.31
N ARG A 33 4.04 -2.70 10.99
CA ARG A 33 3.43 -4.03 10.94
C ARG A 33 1.91 -3.93 10.85
N PHE A 34 1.33 -4.80 10.04
CA PHE A 34 -0.09 -5.12 10.07
C PHE A 34 -0.22 -6.52 10.69
N ASP A 35 -0.89 -6.60 11.84
CA ASP A 35 -1.23 -7.83 12.53
C ASP A 35 -2.73 -8.08 12.38
N GLN A 36 -3.09 -9.18 11.73
CA GLN A 36 -4.48 -9.54 11.48
C GLN A 36 -5.27 -9.77 12.77
N THR A 37 -4.66 -10.31 13.81
CA THR A 37 -5.30 -10.53 15.12
C THR A 37 -5.55 -9.20 15.83
N ALA A 38 -4.56 -8.29 15.80
CA ALA A 38 -4.74 -6.94 16.34
C ALA A 38 -5.83 -6.16 15.60
N PHE A 39 -5.86 -6.28 14.27
CA PHE A 39 -6.88 -5.66 13.43
C PHE A 39 -8.28 -6.22 13.72
N ALA A 40 -8.42 -7.54 13.86
CA ALA A 40 -9.68 -8.19 14.24
C ALA A 40 -10.14 -7.75 15.64
N ALA A 41 -9.22 -7.63 16.61
CA ALA A 41 -9.53 -7.14 17.95
C ALA A 41 -10.04 -5.70 17.94
N PHE A 42 -9.45 -4.85 17.10
CA PHE A 42 -9.96 -3.51 16.87
C PHE A 42 -11.38 -3.55 16.28
N ASP A 43 -11.59 -4.23 15.16
CA ASP A 43 -12.87 -4.21 14.44
C ASP A 43 -14.03 -4.78 15.27
N LEU A 44 -13.81 -5.94 15.90
CA LEU A 44 -14.82 -6.66 16.68
C LEU A 44 -15.16 -5.96 18.00
N TYR A 45 -14.17 -5.38 18.68
CA TYR A 45 -14.33 -5.08 20.12
C TYR A 45 -14.01 -3.65 20.54
N LEU A 46 -13.19 -2.91 19.78
CA LEU A 46 -12.94 -1.49 20.05
C LEU A 46 -13.83 -0.64 19.16
N LEU A 47 -13.70 -0.81 17.85
CA LEU A 47 -14.63 -0.27 16.88
C LEU A 47 -15.99 -0.93 17.03
N ALA A 48 -16.09 -2.22 17.40
CA ALA A 48 -17.38 -2.91 17.53
C ALA A 48 -18.30 -2.63 16.33
N ARG A 49 -17.76 -2.80 15.13
CA ARG A 49 -18.45 -2.48 13.88
C ARG A 49 -19.66 -3.41 13.72
N PRO A 50 -20.87 -2.88 13.46
CA PRO A 50 -22.03 -3.72 13.20
C PRO A 50 -21.77 -4.69 12.03
N GLY A 51 -22.04 -5.98 12.24
CA GLY A 51 -21.85 -7.03 11.24
C GLY A 51 -20.43 -7.61 11.14
N ALA A 52 -19.43 -7.03 11.83
CA ALA A 52 -18.06 -7.56 11.80
C ALA A 52 -17.99 -9.02 12.27
N GLU A 53 -18.81 -9.41 13.23
CA GLU A 53 -18.92 -10.79 13.74
C GLU A 53 -19.15 -11.84 12.63
N ASP A 54 -19.76 -11.49 11.51
CA ASP A 54 -20.03 -12.41 10.41
C ASP A 54 -18.83 -12.57 9.44
N GLU A 55 -17.80 -11.72 9.58
CA GLU A 55 -16.60 -11.68 8.74
C GLU A 55 -15.40 -12.42 9.34
N TYR A 56 -15.49 -12.84 10.61
CA TYR A 56 -14.43 -13.55 11.33
C TYR A 56 -14.91 -14.93 11.80
N SER A 57 -14.02 -15.93 11.73
CA SER A 57 -14.25 -17.26 12.30
C SER A 57 -14.25 -17.25 13.84
N ASP A 58 -14.79 -18.29 14.46
CA ASP A 58 -14.82 -18.43 15.93
C ASP A 58 -13.40 -18.44 16.55
N ASP A 59 -12.43 -19.05 15.86
CA ASP A 59 -11.03 -19.06 16.27
C ASP A 59 -10.45 -17.63 16.24
N GLU A 60 -10.69 -16.88 15.15
CA GLU A 60 -10.24 -15.49 15.04
C GLU A 60 -10.87 -14.58 16.10
N LYS A 61 -12.15 -14.78 16.43
CA LYS A 61 -12.81 -14.04 17.51
C LYS A 61 -12.16 -14.33 18.86
N THR A 62 -11.83 -15.59 19.11
CA THR A 62 -11.17 -16.05 20.34
C THR A 62 -9.77 -15.47 20.46
N ASP A 63 -8.98 -15.51 19.38
CA ASP A 63 -7.63 -14.95 19.33
C ASP A 63 -7.64 -13.43 19.47
N ALA A 64 -8.55 -12.75 18.77
CA ALA A 64 -8.75 -11.30 18.88
C ALA A 64 -9.12 -10.89 20.31
N ARG A 65 -9.97 -11.67 20.99
CA ARG A 65 -10.37 -11.40 22.38
C ARG A 65 -9.18 -11.56 23.31
N SER A 66 -8.46 -12.66 23.18
CA SER A 66 -7.27 -12.97 23.99
C SER A 66 -6.18 -11.91 23.79
N TYR A 67 -5.96 -11.47 22.56
CA TYR A 67 -5.05 -10.36 22.25
C TYR A 67 -5.50 -9.07 22.95
N LEU A 68 -6.76 -8.67 22.82
CA LEU A 68 -7.27 -7.45 23.45
C LEU A 68 -7.14 -7.49 24.98
N ASP A 69 -7.44 -8.64 25.59
CA ASP A 69 -7.36 -8.83 27.04
C ASP A 69 -5.92 -8.81 27.56
N SER A 70 -4.94 -9.04 26.69
CA SER A 70 -3.51 -8.87 27.01
C SER A 70 -3.03 -7.41 27.01
N LEU A 71 -3.78 -6.50 26.37
CA LEU A 71 -3.45 -5.09 26.27
C LEU A 71 -3.99 -4.29 27.47
N ASP A 72 -3.16 -3.40 28.00
CA ASP A 72 -3.60 -2.36 28.93
C ASP A 72 -4.34 -1.21 28.22
N ALA A 73 -4.83 -0.23 28.99
CA ALA A 73 -5.62 0.87 28.46
C ALA A 73 -4.84 1.77 27.48
N GLU A 74 -3.53 1.96 27.71
CA GLU A 74 -2.68 2.79 26.85
C GLU A 74 -2.43 2.10 25.51
N ALA A 75 -2.11 0.80 25.54
CA ALA A 75 -1.91 0.00 24.33
C ALA A 75 -3.19 -0.12 23.50
N ARG A 76 -4.37 -0.27 24.14
CA ARG A 76 -5.67 -0.24 23.44
C ARG A 76 -5.91 1.10 22.75
N GLN A 77 -5.62 2.22 23.42
CA GLN A 77 -5.77 3.54 22.83
C GLN A 77 -4.78 3.74 21.68
N SER A 78 -3.54 3.30 21.83
CA SER A 78 -2.53 3.38 20.77
C SER A 78 -2.92 2.59 19.51
N LEU A 79 -3.54 1.41 19.67
CA LEU A 79 -4.09 0.64 18.56
C LEU A 79 -5.22 1.40 17.85
N VAL A 80 -6.14 1.99 18.62
CA VAL A 80 -7.21 2.85 18.07
C VAL A 80 -6.60 4.00 17.29
N ASP A 81 -5.72 4.78 17.91
CA ASP A 81 -5.07 5.95 17.31
C ASP A 81 -4.34 5.59 16.01
N THR A 82 -3.63 4.46 16.01
CA THR A 82 -2.92 3.95 14.84
C THR A 82 -3.87 3.65 13.67
N LEU A 83 -5.00 2.99 13.94
CA LEU A 83 -5.93 2.56 12.89
C LEU A 83 -6.84 3.69 12.38
N ILE A 84 -7.14 4.69 13.21
CA ILE A 84 -7.93 5.87 12.80
C ILE A 84 -7.07 6.98 12.18
N ALA A 85 -5.74 6.99 12.42
CA ALA A 85 -4.83 7.99 11.85
C ALA A 85 -4.69 7.90 10.32
N GLY A 86 -5.11 6.80 9.70
CA GLY A 86 -5.07 6.57 8.25
C GLY A 86 -6.18 7.25 7.44
N LEU A 87 -6.97 8.14 8.04
CA LEU A 87 -8.08 8.82 7.37
C LEU A 87 -7.57 10.01 6.50
N PRO A 88 -8.04 10.15 5.24
CA PRO A 88 -7.66 11.24 4.34
C PRO A 88 -7.92 12.61 4.98
N GLY A 89 -6.95 13.51 4.87
CA GLY A 89 -7.04 14.87 5.43
C GLY A 89 -6.78 14.88 6.94
N ALA A 90 -5.55 14.53 7.32
CA ALA A 90 -5.00 14.39 8.69
C ALA A 90 -5.09 15.63 9.62
N GLU A 91 -6.08 16.50 9.43
CA GLU A 91 -6.45 17.59 10.34
C GLU A 91 -7.71 17.30 11.18
N GLU A 92 -8.47 16.22 10.90
CA GLU A 92 -9.59 15.81 11.74
C GLU A 92 -9.24 14.59 12.61
N HIS A 93 -9.25 14.78 13.94
CA HIS A 93 -9.22 13.67 14.89
C HIS A 93 -10.56 12.95 14.87
N TYR A 94 -10.63 11.78 14.24
CA TYR A 94 -11.86 10.99 14.21
C TYR A 94 -12.07 10.27 15.54
N THR A 95 -13.27 10.36 16.11
CA THR A 95 -13.69 9.45 17.17
C THR A 95 -14.12 8.11 16.57
N LEU A 96 -14.12 7.03 17.37
CA LEU A 96 -14.65 5.74 16.93
C LEU A 96 -16.12 5.84 16.45
N GLU A 97 -16.91 6.69 17.10
CA GLU A 97 -18.31 6.96 16.72
C GLU A 97 -18.39 7.59 15.33
N ARG A 98 -17.60 8.65 15.09
CA ARG A 98 -17.54 9.30 13.78
C ARG A 98 -17.03 8.34 12.71
N PHE A 99 -16.06 7.49 13.05
CA PHE A 99 -15.55 6.48 12.15
C PHE A 99 -16.63 5.47 11.74
N ARG A 100 -17.44 4.98 12.68
CA ARG A 100 -18.62 4.13 12.37
C ARG A 100 -19.62 4.83 11.44
N GLU A 101 -19.89 6.12 11.65
CA GLU A 101 -20.78 6.90 10.78
C GLU A 101 -20.26 6.96 9.34
N VAL A 102 -18.96 7.19 9.17
CA VAL A 102 -18.32 7.22 7.85
C VAL A 102 -18.41 5.84 7.18
N LEU A 103 -18.13 4.76 7.92
CA LEU A 103 -18.28 3.40 7.41
C LEU A 103 -19.72 3.08 6.99
N ALA A 104 -20.71 3.52 7.77
CA ALA A 104 -22.13 3.33 7.44
C ALA A 104 -22.53 4.02 6.12
N GLY A 105 -21.84 5.10 5.73
CA GLY A 105 -22.04 5.76 4.43
C GLY A 105 -21.67 4.89 3.22
N TYR A 106 -20.91 3.81 3.43
CA TYR A 106 -20.51 2.85 2.39
C TYR A 106 -21.30 1.55 2.41
N ALA A 107 -22.33 1.42 3.26
CA ALA A 107 -23.06 0.15 3.45
C ALA A 107 -23.65 -0.45 2.15
N GLU A 108 -24.04 0.40 1.19
CA GLU A 108 -24.61 -0.01 -0.11
C GLU A 108 -23.60 0.07 -1.26
N ILE A 109 -22.30 0.22 -0.96
CA ILE A 109 -21.22 0.33 -1.94
C ILE A 109 -20.37 -0.93 -1.90
N ASP A 110 -20.72 -1.91 -2.73
CA ASP A 110 -19.90 -3.09 -2.97
C ASP A 110 -18.73 -2.80 -3.94
N ALA A 111 -17.95 -3.84 -4.25
CA ALA A 111 -16.80 -3.72 -5.14
C ALA A 111 -17.16 -3.31 -6.58
N GLU A 112 -18.31 -3.75 -7.09
CA GLU A 112 -18.77 -3.38 -8.43
C GLU A 112 -19.16 -1.90 -8.47
N ARG A 113 -19.95 -1.45 -7.49
CA ARG A 113 -20.33 -0.05 -7.35
C ARG A 113 -19.12 0.86 -7.13
N LEU A 114 -18.16 0.48 -6.28
CA LEU A 114 -16.95 1.27 -6.09
C LEU A 114 -16.12 1.35 -7.39
N ARG A 115 -16.07 0.26 -8.14
CA ARG A 115 -15.41 0.21 -9.46
C ARG A 115 -16.14 1.10 -10.48
N GLU A 116 -17.46 1.16 -10.49
CA GLU A 116 -18.22 2.13 -11.31
C GLU A 116 -17.88 3.58 -10.94
N HIS A 117 -17.79 3.89 -9.65
CA HIS A 117 -17.40 5.23 -9.17
C HIS A 117 -15.98 5.60 -9.61
N LEU A 118 -15.03 4.66 -9.51
CA LEU A 118 -13.67 4.85 -10.03
C LEU A 118 -13.70 5.09 -11.54
N GLY A 119 -14.46 4.30 -12.29
CA GLY A 119 -14.62 4.47 -13.74
C GLY A 119 -15.21 5.83 -14.12
N TYR A 120 -16.17 6.33 -13.35
CA TYR A 120 -16.72 7.68 -13.51
C TYR A 120 -15.65 8.75 -13.30
N PHE A 121 -14.89 8.65 -12.20
CA PHE A 121 -13.78 9.57 -11.90
C PHE A 121 -12.73 9.57 -13.02
N LEU A 122 -12.29 8.39 -13.47
CA LEU A 122 -11.30 8.25 -14.54
C LEU A 122 -11.77 8.91 -15.84
N LYS A 123 -13.01 8.65 -16.26
CA LYS A 123 -13.58 9.23 -17.49
C LYS A 123 -13.65 10.76 -17.44
N ALA A 124 -13.78 11.34 -16.26
CA ALA A 124 -13.78 12.79 -16.07
C ALA A 124 -12.36 13.39 -16.06
N VAL A 125 -11.40 12.75 -15.37
CA VAL A 125 -10.09 13.35 -15.06
C VAL A 125 -9.02 13.00 -16.10
N ILE A 126 -9.01 11.77 -16.62
CA ILE A 126 -7.95 11.31 -17.55
C ILE A 126 -7.86 12.15 -18.83
N PRO A 127 -8.97 12.53 -19.50
CA PRO A 127 -8.87 13.36 -20.71
C PRO A 127 -8.22 14.73 -20.46
N VAL A 128 -8.52 15.33 -19.31
CA VAL A 128 -7.92 16.61 -18.89
C VAL A 128 -6.44 16.44 -18.56
N ALA A 129 -6.08 15.34 -17.87
CA ALA A 129 -4.68 15.03 -17.60
C ALA A 129 -3.88 14.85 -18.90
N GLU A 130 -4.45 14.18 -19.91
CA GLU A 130 -3.84 14.01 -21.22
C GLU A 130 -3.64 15.34 -21.94
N GLU A 131 -4.67 16.20 -22.00
CA GLU A 131 -4.59 17.55 -22.59
C GLU A 131 -3.46 18.38 -21.99
N LEU A 132 -3.26 18.27 -20.67
CA LEU A 132 -2.23 18.98 -19.92
C LEU A 132 -0.86 18.27 -19.92
N GLY A 133 -0.75 17.10 -20.56
CA GLY A 133 0.48 16.31 -20.60
C GLY A 133 0.87 15.66 -19.26
N ILE A 134 -0.09 15.53 -18.35
CA ILE A 134 0.03 14.92 -17.02
C ILE A 134 -0.22 13.40 -17.11
N LYS A 135 0.60 12.64 -16.39
CA LYS A 135 0.48 11.20 -16.21
C LYS A 135 -0.12 10.91 -14.84
N MET A 136 -1.31 10.32 -14.82
CA MET A 136 -1.99 9.89 -13.60
C MET A 136 -1.50 8.49 -13.25
N ALA A 137 -1.08 8.27 -12.02
CA ALA A 137 -0.44 7.04 -11.57
C ALA A 137 -1.16 6.49 -10.33
N ILE A 138 -2.20 5.68 -10.51
CA ILE A 138 -2.98 5.17 -9.38
C ILE A 138 -2.15 4.20 -8.53
N HIS A 139 -2.09 4.46 -7.23
CA HIS A 139 -1.43 3.62 -6.25
C HIS A 139 -2.37 2.48 -5.82
N PRO A 140 -1.84 1.26 -5.63
CA PRO A 140 -2.63 0.16 -5.11
C PRO A 140 -3.13 0.40 -3.69
N ASP A 141 -4.15 -0.38 -3.36
CA ASP A 141 -4.64 -0.56 -2.00
C ASP A 141 -3.53 -1.13 -1.07
N ASP A 142 -3.41 -0.62 0.17
CA ASP A 142 -2.44 -1.11 1.16
C ASP A 142 -3.07 -1.32 2.56
N PRO A 143 -3.35 -2.56 3.00
CA PRO A 143 -3.16 -3.81 2.26
C PRO A 143 -4.13 -3.97 1.07
N PRO A 144 -3.74 -4.74 0.04
CA PRO A 144 -4.54 -5.01 -1.17
C PRO A 144 -5.66 -6.04 -0.94
N ARG A 145 -6.57 -5.75 -0.03
CA ARG A 145 -7.76 -6.58 0.26
C ARG A 145 -8.86 -5.74 0.93
N PRO A 146 -10.13 -6.17 0.88
CA PRO A 146 -11.21 -5.55 1.64
C PRO A 146 -10.89 -5.45 3.14
N LEU A 147 -11.31 -4.36 3.79
CA LEU A 147 -11.12 -4.10 5.22
C LEU A 147 -12.36 -3.41 5.79
N LEU A 148 -12.78 -3.78 7.01
CA LEU A 148 -13.91 -3.14 7.71
C LEU A 148 -15.23 -3.15 6.91
N GLY A 149 -15.49 -4.22 6.16
CA GLY A 149 -16.63 -4.30 5.24
C GLY A 149 -16.53 -3.40 4.00
N LEU A 150 -15.44 -2.65 3.82
CA LEU A 150 -15.24 -1.79 2.65
C LEU A 150 -14.55 -2.55 1.51
N PRO A 151 -15.01 -2.38 0.27
CA PRO A 151 -14.32 -2.93 -0.89
C PRO A 151 -13.00 -2.22 -1.17
N ARG A 152 -12.04 -2.93 -1.76
CA ARG A 152 -10.77 -2.38 -2.26
C ARG A 152 -10.58 -2.88 -3.69
N VAL A 153 -10.44 -1.95 -4.65
CA VAL A 153 -10.61 -2.22 -6.11
C VAL A 153 -9.36 -1.90 -6.95
N VAL A 154 -8.21 -1.73 -6.30
CA VAL A 154 -6.88 -1.52 -6.89
C VAL A 154 -5.88 -2.47 -6.21
N SER A 155 -6.21 -3.76 -6.15
CA SER A 155 -5.52 -4.74 -5.31
C SER A 155 -4.77 -5.82 -6.10
N THR A 156 -5.21 -6.12 -7.32
CA THR A 156 -4.71 -7.24 -8.13
C THR A 156 -4.26 -6.82 -9.53
N ALA A 157 -3.55 -7.70 -10.23
CA ALA A 157 -3.26 -7.53 -11.65
C ALA A 157 -4.52 -7.41 -12.53
N ALA A 158 -5.64 -8.03 -12.12
CA ALA A 158 -6.91 -7.92 -12.83
C ALA A 158 -7.55 -6.54 -12.65
N ASP A 159 -7.44 -5.96 -11.45
CA ASP A 159 -7.87 -4.59 -11.19
C ASP A 159 -7.05 -3.59 -12.01
N ALA A 160 -5.71 -3.77 -12.05
CA ALA A 160 -4.82 -2.95 -12.86
C ALA A 160 -5.21 -2.98 -14.35
N GLU A 161 -5.52 -4.16 -14.90
CA GLU A 161 -6.01 -4.29 -16.28
C GLU A 161 -7.35 -3.57 -16.49
N TRP A 162 -8.30 -3.75 -15.57
CA TRP A 162 -9.60 -3.08 -15.66
C TRP A 162 -9.46 -1.56 -15.65
N ILE A 163 -8.61 -1.00 -14.77
CA ILE A 163 -8.37 0.44 -14.66
C ILE A 163 -7.80 1.00 -15.95
N LEU A 164 -6.78 0.33 -16.51
CA LEU A 164 -6.16 0.76 -17.77
C LEU A 164 -7.15 0.68 -18.94
N GLY A 165 -8.05 -0.31 -18.92
CA GLY A 165 -9.12 -0.45 -19.91
C GLY A 165 -10.32 0.51 -19.73
N ALA A 166 -10.48 1.14 -18.57
CA ALA A 166 -11.62 2.02 -18.29
C ALA A 166 -11.58 3.31 -19.12
N VAL A 167 -10.38 3.81 -19.43
CA VAL A 167 -10.10 4.93 -20.34
C VAL A 167 -8.81 4.62 -21.09
N ASP A 168 -8.92 4.34 -22.39
CA ASP A 168 -7.78 4.09 -23.28
C ASP A 168 -7.06 5.42 -23.58
N SER A 169 -6.13 5.79 -22.70
CA SER A 169 -5.33 7.00 -22.78
C SER A 169 -3.95 6.75 -22.18
N PRO A 170 -2.88 7.24 -22.81
CA PRO A 170 -1.54 7.14 -22.24
C PRO A 170 -1.37 7.96 -20.95
N ALA A 171 -2.34 8.80 -20.57
CA ALA A 171 -2.34 9.51 -19.29
C ALA A 171 -2.90 8.67 -18.13
N ASN A 172 -3.61 7.57 -18.42
CA ASN A 172 -4.14 6.63 -17.45
C ASN A 172 -3.10 5.55 -17.14
N GLY A 173 -2.52 5.59 -15.95
CA GLY A 173 -1.46 4.68 -15.58
C GLY A 173 -1.43 4.32 -14.10
N LEU A 174 -0.41 3.56 -13.75
CA LEU A 174 -0.23 2.92 -12.46
C LEU A 174 0.98 3.48 -11.74
N THR A 175 0.86 3.63 -10.43
CA THR A 175 2.01 3.55 -9.52
C THR A 175 2.22 2.09 -9.16
N LEU A 176 3.31 1.49 -9.61
CA LEU A 176 3.66 0.13 -9.20
C LEU A 176 4.31 0.19 -7.81
N CYS A 177 3.53 -0.08 -6.75
CA CYS A 177 4.07 -0.28 -5.42
C CYS A 177 4.25 -1.76 -5.11
N THR A 178 5.51 -2.21 -5.10
CA THR A 178 5.86 -3.60 -4.83
C THR A 178 5.50 -4.02 -3.41
N GLY A 179 5.59 -3.10 -2.44
CA GLY A 179 5.25 -3.38 -1.06
C GLY A 179 3.76 -3.48 -0.78
N SER A 180 2.91 -2.90 -1.61
CA SER A 180 1.45 -3.02 -1.47
C SER A 180 0.95 -4.24 -2.23
N TYR A 181 1.16 -4.29 -3.55
CA TYR A 181 0.76 -5.44 -4.37
C TYR A 181 1.39 -6.75 -3.86
N GLY A 182 2.64 -6.70 -3.38
CA GLY A 182 3.41 -7.85 -2.92
C GLY A 182 2.94 -8.45 -1.60
N VAL A 183 1.99 -7.81 -0.88
CA VAL A 183 1.31 -8.44 0.26
C VAL A 183 0.54 -9.68 -0.20
N LEU A 184 -0.10 -9.65 -1.38
CA LEU A 184 -0.73 -10.83 -1.97
C LEU A 184 0.32 -11.70 -2.67
N ALA A 185 0.49 -12.94 -2.20
CA ALA A 185 1.37 -13.90 -2.85
C ALA A 185 0.95 -14.23 -4.30
N ALA A 186 -0.33 -14.04 -4.64
CA ALA A 186 -0.85 -14.28 -5.99
C ALA A 186 -0.44 -13.20 -7.02
N ASN A 187 0.03 -12.03 -6.58
CA ASN A 187 0.49 -10.98 -7.49
C ASN A 187 1.95 -11.25 -7.90
N ASP A 188 2.15 -11.71 -9.14
CA ASP A 188 3.48 -11.77 -9.75
C ASP A 188 3.91 -10.37 -10.22
N LEU A 189 4.71 -9.70 -9.39
CA LEU A 189 5.12 -8.32 -9.61
C LEU A 189 6.00 -8.14 -10.85
N ALA A 190 6.86 -9.11 -11.17
CA ALA A 190 7.70 -9.03 -12.36
C ALA A 190 6.87 -9.20 -13.63
N ALA A 191 5.90 -10.13 -13.63
CA ALA A 191 4.94 -10.28 -14.71
C ALA A 191 4.04 -9.04 -14.86
N MET A 192 3.61 -8.42 -13.76
CA MET A 192 2.88 -7.15 -13.79
C MET A 192 3.69 -6.03 -14.45
N VAL A 193 5.00 -5.92 -14.16
CA VAL A 193 5.89 -4.97 -14.85
C VAL A 193 5.95 -5.27 -16.35
N GLN A 194 6.14 -6.52 -16.74
CA GLN A 194 6.24 -6.91 -18.15
C GLN A 194 4.94 -6.60 -18.91
N ARG A 195 3.79 -6.82 -18.26
CA ARG A 195 2.47 -6.63 -18.86
C ARG A 195 2.07 -5.15 -18.93
N PHE A 196 2.27 -4.41 -17.85
CA PHE A 196 1.76 -3.04 -17.69
C PHE A 196 2.85 -1.98 -17.85
N GLY A 197 4.08 -2.36 -18.17
CA GLY A 197 5.26 -1.50 -18.34
C GLY A 197 4.99 -0.16 -19.01
N PRO A 198 4.34 -0.11 -20.19
CA PRO A 198 4.03 1.15 -20.88
C PRO A 198 3.16 2.13 -20.07
N SER A 199 2.30 1.62 -19.19
CA SER A 199 1.37 2.39 -18.37
C SER A 199 1.82 2.55 -16.91
N ILE A 200 2.98 2.02 -16.51
CA ILE A 200 3.56 2.33 -15.20
C ILE A 200 4.20 3.72 -15.29
N HIS A 201 3.74 4.65 -14.45
CA HIS A 201 4.18 6.05 -14.48
C HIS A 201 5.00 6.43 -13.26
N PHE A 202 4.91 5.64 -12.18
CA PHE A 202 5.68 5.83 -10.97
C PHE A 202 5.92 4.49 -10.28
N VAL A 203 7.00 4.36 -9.51
CA VAL A 203 7.36 3.10 -8.85
C VAL A 203 7.70 3.34 -7.38
N HIS A 204 7.10 2.55 -6.50
CA HIS A 204 7.52 2.42 -5.11
C HIS A 204 8.19 1.06 -4.94
N LEU A 205 9.50 1.07 -4.71
CA LEU A 205 10.29 -0.13 -4.48
C LEU A 205 10.55 -0.29 -2.99
N ARG A 206 9.79 -1.18 -2.37
CA ARG A 206 10.01 -1.69 -1.00
C ARG A 206 9.52 -3.13 -0.92
N SER A 207 9.75 -3.79 0.20
CA SER A 207 9.32 -5.17 0.41
C SER A 207 8.61 -5.33 1.75
N THR A 208 7.59 -6.17 1.79
CA THR A 208 6.96 -6.65 3.02
C THR A 208 7.32 -8.12 3.21
N ARG A 209 7.16 -8.62 4.43
CA ARG A 209 7.26 -10.05 4.73
C ARG A 209 6.00 -10.51 5.44
N ARG A 210 5.27 -11.43 4.81
CA ARG A 210 4.13 -12.13 5.42
C ARG A 210 4.61 -13.00 6.57
N GLU A 211 3.78 -13.11 7.59
CA GLU A 211 4.10 -13.90 8.77
C GLU A 211 3.59 -15.33 8.62
N SER A 212 4.35 -16.30 9.12
CA SER A 212 4.10 -17.72 8.86
C SER A 212 2.84 -18.26 9.55
N HIS A 213 2.41 -17.63 10.65
CA HIS A 213 1.23 -18.05 11.39
C HIS A 213 -0.07 -17.55 10.76
N ASP A 214 -0.06 -16.36 10.14
CA ASP A 214 -1.18 -15.83 9.37
C ASP A 214 -0.63 -15.01 8.18
N PRO A 215 -0.82 -15.47 6.93
CA PRO A 215 -0.31 -14.77 5.74
C PRO A 215 -0.99 -13.41 5.48
N ARG A 216 -2.04 -13.06 6.22
CA ARG A 216 -2.66 -11.72 6.21
C ARG A 216 -1.91 -10.73 7.09
N SER A 217 -1.16 -11.23 8.08
CA SER A 217 -0.21 -10.46 8.88
C SER A 217 1.10 -10.27 8.11
N PHE A 218 1.65 -9.07 8.16
CA PHE A 218 2.92 -8.74 7.51
C PHE A 218 3.59 -7.55 8.17
N HIS A 219 4.90 -7.45 8.04
CA HIS A 219 5.68 -6.27 8.41
C HIS A 219 6.48 -5.74 7.23
N GLU A 220 6.85 -4.46 7.29
CA GLU A 220 7.82 -3.87 6.37
C GLU A 220 9.16 -4.59 6.57
N ALA A 221 9.71 -5.15 5.50
CA ALA A 221 10.97 -5.88 5.52
C ALA A 221 12.12 -4.98 5.03
N PRO A 222 13.39 -5.36 5.23
CA PRO A 222 14.47 -4.76 4.47
C PRO A 222 14.20 -4.88 2.96
N HIS A 223 14.58 -3.88 2.16
CA HIS A 223 14.19 -3.79 0.74
C HIS A 223 14.57 -5.00 -0.10
N LEU A 224 15.66 -5.69 0.26
CA LEU A 224 16.16 -6.88 -0.43
C LEU A 224 15.92 -8.20 0.31
N ASP A 225 15.26 -8.17 1.48
CA ASP A 225 15.05 -9.36 2.33
C ASP A 225 13.60 -9.46 2.82
N GLY A 226 12.65 -9.34 1.89
CA GLY A 226 11.23 -9.64 2.10
C GLY A 226 10.70 -10.58 1.02
N ASP A 227 9.38 -10.57 0.82
CA ASP A 227 8.71 -11.46 -0.12
C ASP A 227 8.85 -11.04 -1.59
N VAL A 228 9.19 -9.78 -1.84
CA VAL A 228 9.42 -9.27 -3.20
C VAL A 228 10.76 -9.77 -3.73
N ASP A 229 10.75 -10.48 -4.86
CA ASP A 229 11.96 -10.70 -5.68
C ASP A 229 12.36 -9.37 -6.35
N MET A 230 13.06 -8.54 -5.58
CA MET A 230 13.43 -7.19 -5.98
C MET A 230 14.36 -7.21 -7.21
N VAL A 231 15.19 -8.25 -7.37
CA VAL A 231 16.08 -8.39 -8.53
C VAL A 231 15.26 -8.65 -9.80
N ALA A 232 14.27 -9.54 -9.74
CA ALA A 232 13.39 -9.81 -10.88
C ALA A 232 12.54 -8.59 -11.27
N VAL A 233 12.00 -7.86 -10.29
CA VAL A 233 11.23 -6.63 -10.52
C VAL A 233 12.12 -5.55 -11.16
N ILE A 234 13.29 -5.28 -10.59
CA ILE A 234 14.23 -4.28 -11.13
C ILE A 234 14.67 -4.67 -12.55
N ARG A 235 14.94 -5.95 -12.81
CA ARG A 235 15.27 -6.42 -14.16
C ARG A 235 14.16 -6.15 -15.16
N ALA A 236 12.90 -6.39 -14.79
CA ALA A 236 11.76 -6.09 -15.65
C ALA A 236 11.59 -4.57 -15.89
N LEU A 237 11.81 -3.75 -14.85
CA LEU A 237 11.76 -2.29 -14.96
C LEU A 237 12.86 -1.74 -15.86
N ILE A 238 14.10 -2.24 -15.74
CA ILE A 238 15.22 -1.86 -16.62
C ILE A 238 14.92 -2.22 -18.08
N ALA A 239 14.30 -3.37 -18.33
CA ALA A 239 13.91 -3.75 -19.69
C ALA A 239 12.91 -2.76 -20.29
N GLU A 240 11.93 -2.31 -19.49
CA GLU A 240 10.97 -1.28 -19.89
C GLU A 240 11.63 0.09 -20.08
N GLU A 241 12.51 0.51 -19.18
CA GLU A 241 13.23 1.78 -19.33
C GLU A 241 14.10 1.80 -20.59
N ARG A 242 14.83 0.72 -20.88
CA ARG A 242 15.60 0.60 -22.13
C ARG A 242 14.72 0.66 -23.37
N ARG A 243 13.50 0.09 -23.30
CA ARG A 243 12.52 0.21 -24.39
C ARG A 243 12.13 1.67 -24.58
N ARG A 244 11.79 2.38 -23.50
CA ARG A 244 11.47 3.81 -23.54
C ARG A 244 12.63 4.63 -24.09
N GLU A 245 13.87 4.39 -23.65
CA GLU A 245 15.06 5.09 -24.16
C GLU A 245 15.21 4.96 -25.68
N ARG A 246 15.03 3.75 -26.24
CA ARG A 246 15.09 3.52 -27.69
C ARG A 246 13.99 4.25 -28.46
N GLU A 247 12.82 4.41 -27.85
CA GLU A 247 11.65 5.04 -28.46
C GLU A 247 11.57 6.55 -28.17
N GLY A 248 12.53 7.13 -27.43
CA GLY A 248 12.47 8.51 -26.98
C GLY A 248 11.35 8.76 -25.93
N GLY A 249 10.91 7.71 -25.25
CA GLY A 249 9.93 7.74 -24.18
C GLY A 249 10.44 8.41 -22.90
N ARG A 250 9.53 8.65 -21.95
CA ARG A 250 9.83 9.36 -20.69
C ARG A 250 10.54 8.48 -19.66
N ARG A 251 11.27 9.14 -18.75
CA ARG A 251 11.84 8.53 -17.54
C ARG A 251 10.78 7.83 -16.69
N LEU A 252 11.17 6.80 -15.96
CA LEU A 252 10.33 6.14 -14.97
C LEU A 252 10.81 6.50 -13.55
N PRO A 253 10.19 7.47 -12.87
CA PRO A 253 10.62 7.82 -11.51
C PRO A 253 10.34 6.67 -10.53
N LEU A 254 11.22 6.53 -9.54
CA LEU A 254 11.06 5.59 -8.43
C LEU A 254 11.36 6.26 -7.09
N ARG A 255 10.85 5.68 -6.01
CA ARG A 255 11.27 5.98 -4.63
C ARG A 255 11.41 4.69 -3.81
N PRO A 256 12.23 4.66 -2.75
CA PRO A 256 12.37 3.51 -1.85
C PRO A 256 11.14 3.30 -0.95
N ASP A 257 10.15 4.18 -1.06
CA ASP A 257 8.91 4.18 -0.28
C ASP A 257 9.14 4.28 1.24
N HIS A 258 8.94 3.19 1.98
CA HIS A 258 9.13 3.12 3.42
C HIS A 258 10.53 2.66 3.81
N GLY A 259 10.93 2.92 5.05
CA GLY A 259 12.16 2.39 5.64
C GLY A 259 12.02 2.18 7.14
N HIS A 260 12.89 1.33 7.70
CA HIS A 260 12.92 1.08 9.14
C HIS A 260 13.52 2.25 9.92
N HIS A 261 13.05 2.45 11.14
CA HIS A 261 13.72 3.33 12.09
C HIS A 261 14.94 2.61 12.65
N ILE A 262 16.11 3.08 12.24
CA ILE A 262 17.41 2.56 12.64
C ILE A 262 18.27 3.70 13.17
N LEU A 263 19.24 3.40 14.03
CA LEU A 263 20.19 4.39 14.57
C LEU A 263 19.44 5.60 15.16
N ASP A 264 19.90 6.83 14.93
CA ASP A 264 19.29 8.04 15.53
C ASP A 264 17.84 8.29 15.12
N ASP A 265 17.32 7.68 14.04
CA ASP A 265 15.91 7.88 13.66
C ASP A 265 14.96 7.33 14.73
N GLN A 266 15.41 6.39 15.57
CA GLN A 266 14.61 5.87 16.69
C GLN A 266 14.35 6.91 17.78
N HIS A 267 15.17 7.96 17.84
CA HIS A 267 15.09 9.07 18.79
C HIS A 267 14.53 10.36 18.15
N ARG A 268 14.22 10.34 16.85
CA ARG A 268 13.69 11.51 16.12
C ARG A 268 12.18 11.38 15.95
N ALA A 269 11.48 12.50 16.09
CA ALA A 269 10.08 12.60 15.67
C ALA A 269 10.03 12.58 14.13
N THR A 270 9.72 11.41 13.57
CA THR A 270 9.56 11.20 12.13
C THR A 270 8.19 10.58 11.87
N ALA A 271 7.61 10.87 10.71
CA ALA A 271 6.38 10.21 10.31
C ALA A 271 6.62 8.69 10.19
N PRO A 272 5.69 7.85 10.66
CA PRO A 272 5.80 6.39 10.60
C PRO A 272 6.12 5.90 9.18
N GLY A 273 7.13 5.04 9.02
CA GLY A 273 7.58 4.55 7.71
C GLY A 273 8.43 5.54 6.90
N TYR A 274 8.57 6.80 7.32
CA TYR A 274 9.35 7.83 6.62
C TYR A 274 10.65 8.29 7.32
N PRO A 275 11.40 7.43 8.03
CA PRO A 275 12.69 7.82 8.60
C PRO A 275 13.70 8.16 7.49
N LEU A 276 14.76 8.90 7.84
CA LEU A 276 15.79 9.30 6.87
C LEU A 276 16.72 8.13 6.53
N TYR A 277 17.29 7.49 7.55
CA TYR A 277 18.33 6.48 7.43
C TYR A 277 17.80 5.18 6.83
N GLY A 278 16.63 4.72 7.26
CA GLY A 278 16.01 3.51 6.70
C GLY A 278 15.73 3.63 5.21
N ARG A 279 15.17 4.76 4.77
CA ARG A 279 14.89 5.01 3.34
C ARG A 279 16.17 5.27 2.54
N LEU A 280 17.17 5.93 3.13
CA LEU A 280 18.49 6.10 2.52
C LEU A 280 19.17 4.74 2.28
N ARG A 281 19.14 3.84 3.27
CA ARG A 281 19.64 2.47 3.15
C ARG A 281 18.93 1.74 2.01
N GLY A 282 17.60 1.72 2.01
CA GLY A 282 16.81 1.09 0.96
C GLY A 282 17.13 1.62 -0.43
N LEU A 283 17.22 2.95 -0.59
CA LEU A 283 17.60 3.56 -1.87
C LEU A 283 19.01 3.16 -2.31
N ALA A 284 19.96 3.05 -1.38
CA ALA A 284 21.31 2.59 -1.68
C ALA A 284 21.35 1.13 -2.13
N GLU A 285 20.60 0.26 -1.45
CA GLU A 285 20.42 -1.16 -1.81
C GLU A 285 19.85 -1.30 -3.24
N LEU A 286 18.74 -0.61 -3.52
CA LEU A 286 18.07 -0.61 -4.82
C LEU A 286 18.98 -0.11 -5.95
N ARG A 287 19.70 1.00 -5.72
CA ARG A 287 20.67 1.55 -6.68
C ARG A 287 21.79 0.56 -7.00
N GLY A 288 22.24 -0.20 -6.00
CA GLY A 288 23.24 -1.26 -6.18
C GLY A 288 22.74 -2.39 -7.09
N VAL A 289 21.52 -2.88 -6.83
CA VAL A 289 20.88 -3.91 -7.66
C VAL A 289 20.66 -3.40 -9.08
N GLU A 290 20.11 -2.19 -9.24
CA GLU A 290 19.89 -1.58 -10.54
C GLU A 290 21.20 -1.47 -11.35
N THR A 291 22.27 -0.95 -10.72
CA THR A 291 23.58 -0.80 -11.36
C THR A 291 24.12 -2.14 -11.86
N ALA A 292 24.05 -3.19 -11.01
CA ALA A 292 24.53 -4.51 -11.37
C ALA A 292 23.71 -5.13 -12.50
N VAL A 293 22.37 -5.07 -12.43
CA VAL A 293 21.49 -5.63 -13.45
C VAL A 293 21.67 -4.91 -14.79
N ARG A 294 21.83 -3.58 -14.80
CA ARG A 294 22.12 -2.83 -16.04
C ARG A 294 23.43 -3.23 -16.70
N GLN A 295 24.43 -3.71 -15.94
CA GLN A 295 25.71 -4.14 -16.51
C GLN A 295 25.67 -5.59 -17.03
N LEU A 296 24.79 -6.43 -16.47
CA LEU A 296 24.71 -7.86 -16.77
C LEU A 296 23.67 -8.24 -17.82
N THR A 297 22.76 -7.32 -18.15
CA THR A 297 21.68 -7.50 -19.16
C THR A 297 21.85 -6.52 -20.28
#